data_AF-A0A5K1K3I6-F1
#
_entry.id   AF-A0A5K1K3I6-F1
#
_cell.length_a   1.000
_cell.length_b   1.000
_cell.length_c   1.000
_cell.angle_alpha   90.00
_cell.angle_beta   90.00
_cell.angle_gamma   90.00
#
_symmetry.space_group_name_H-M   'P 1'
#
loop_
_entity.id
_entity.type
_entity.pdbx_description
1 polymer ?
#
loop_
_entity_poly.entity_id
_entity_poly.type
_entity_poly.pdbx_seq_one_letter_code
_entity_poly.pdbx_strand_id
1 'polypeptide(L)'
;MKMYMPLVAAEDGIVQFVKQPGVSLEPGDILGILTLDDPARVKHAKPFEGLLPGMGTPSVVGNKSHQRMYSHLNVLNNILDGYDNQAVMASTLKDLIDVLHNAELPFSEVSAILSTLSGRMPAKLEDSVRTAIDLAKGKGESAEFPAHRVKKLIDHYMEDNIRAQDRPMFRTQLAALLSAVERYQSGLKAHETDVIAGLLAHYEETEKLFGGSIEARILTLREQNKDDLDKVVALVLSHMMAQRKGRLVMAVLDHVKNSGLTVTDPNTRLYQVLQGLAALEARSSTQVSLKAREVLISCQMPSYEERRAQMEGILKASVTNSYYGEPGSVVRTPSMDVLRELIDSRYTVYDVLPTFWNYSDQEIIHAALEVYVRRAYKAYTLLSVDYEEGDGMDDGDAPTVITWRFNL
;
A
#
# COMPACT_ATOMS: atom_id res chain seq x y z
N MET A 1 28.46 15.64 -41.73
CA MET A 1 29.23 14.98 -42.82
C MET A 1 29.16 15.89 -44.05
N LYS A 2 30.28 16.48 -44.51
CA LYS A 2 30.34 17.36 -45.71
C LYS A 2 30.81 16.58 -46.96
N MET A 3 30.39 15.32 -47.08
CA MET A 3 30.83 14.42 -48.14
C MET A 3 29.68 14.17 -49.12
N TYR A 4 30.03 13.95 -50.39
CA TYR A 4 29.07 13.49 -51.39
C TYR A 4 28.74 12.01 -51.16
N MET A 5 27.47 11.66 -51.25
CA MET A 5 26.98 10.28 -51.20
C MET A 5 26.30 9.97 -52.53
N PRO A 6 26.82 9.04 -53.34
CA PRO A 6 26.15 8.61 -54.56
C PRO A 6 24.92 7.78 -54.20
N LEU A 7 23.80 8.07 -54.85
CA LEU A 7 22.57 7.29 -54.75
C LEU A 7 22.53 6.32 -55.93
N VAL A 8 22.28 5.05 -55.65
CA VAL A 8 22.24 3.98 -56.66
C VAL A 8 20.83 3.42 -56.71
N ALA A 9 20.24 3.34 -57.90
CA ALA A 9 18.97 2.66 -58.12
C ALA A 9 19.20 1.14 -58.12
N ALA A 10 18.26 0.38 -57.55
CA ALA A 10 18.35 -1.08 -57.47
C ALA A 10 17.79 -1.79 -58.71
N GLU A 11 17.01 -1.09 -59.53
CA GLU A 11 16.37 -1.62 -60.74
C GLU A 11 16.55 -0.62 -61.88
N ASP A 12 16.45 -1.12 -63.11
CA ASP A 12 16.54 -0.32 -64.32
C ASP A 12 15.16 0.26 -64.70
N GLY A 13 15.16 1.47 -65.25
CA GLY A 13 13.94 2.13 -65.67
C GLY A 13 14.12 3.63 -65.95
N ILE A 14 13.01 4.32 -66.21
CA ILE A 14 12.99 5.76 -66.48
C ILE A 14 12.69 6.52 -65.18
N VAL A 15 13.61 7.40 -64.79
CA VAL A 15 13.52 8.19 -63.54
C VAL A 15 12.73 9.46 -63.76
N GLN A 16 11.75 9.72 -62.89
CA GLN A 16 11.09 11.00 -62.73
C GLN A 16 11.46 11.61 -61.38
N PHE A 17 12.19 12.73 -61.39
CA PHE A 17 12.58 13.42 -60.16
C PHE A 17 11.39 14.13 -59.52
N VAL A 18 11.21 13.93 -58.21
CA VAL A 18 10.13 14.54 -57.42
C VAL A 18 10.70 15.60 -56.48
N LYS A 19 11.82 15.33 -55.82
CA LYS A 19 12.50 16.33 -54.98
C LYS A 19 13.38 17.27 -55.81
N GLN A 20 13.32 18.55 -55.48
CA GLN A 20 14.15 19.58 -56.09
C GLN A 20 15.59 19.55 -55.53
N PRO A 21 16.60 19.83 -56.35
CA PRO A 21 17.98 19.97 -55.89
C PRO A 21 18.12 21.04 -54.80
N GLY A 22 18.95 20.77 -53.78
CA GLY A 22 19.24 21.72 -52.69
C GLY A 22 18.30 21.63 -51.48
N VAL A 23 17.28 20.76 -51.51
CA VAL A 23 16.39 20.51 -50.37
C VAL A 23 17.05 19.52 -49.39
N SER A 24 16.83 19.72 -48.09
CA SER A 24 17.29 18.80 -47.05
C SER A 24 16.59 17.44 -47.18
N LEU A 25 17.34 16.36 -46.93
CA LEU A 25 16.85 14.97 -47.01
C LEU A 25 16.81 14.33 -45.63
N GLU A 26 15.75 13.59 -45.37
CA GLU A 26 15.55 12.74 -44.19
C GLU A 26 15.62 11.25 -44.59
N PRO A 27 16.01 10.34 -43.67
CA PRO A 27 16.00 8.91 -43.94
C PRO A 27 14.62 8.40 -44.37
N GLY A 28 14.53 7.77 -45.55
CA GLY A 28 13.28 7.28 -46.12
C GLY A 28 12.58 8.24 -47.08
N ASP A 29 13.16 9.42 -47.33
CA ASP A 29 12.63 10.36 -48.32
C ASP A 29 12.58 9.79 -49.74
N ILE A 30 11.47 10.06 -50.43
CA ILE A 30 11.28 9.69 -51.84
C ILE A 30 11.86 10.80 -52.72
N LEU A 31 12.95 10.49 -53.43
CA LEU A 31 13.66 11.46 -54.30
C LEU A 31 13.09 11.54 -55.71
N GLY A 32 12.55 10.42 -56.19
CA GLY A 32 11.99 10.26 -57.50
C GLY A 32 11.21 8.97 -57.62
N ILE A 33 10.41 8.87 -58.66
CA ILE A 33 9.66 7.67 -59.01
C ILE A 33 10.38 7.05 -60.20
N LEU A 34 10.75 5.78 -60.08
CA LEU A 34 11.33 5.01 -61.18
C LEU A 34 10.22 4.19 -61.84
N THR A 35 10.00 4.41 -63.13
CA THR A 35 9.13 3.55 -63.94
C THR A 35 9.95 2.39 -64.48
N LEU A 36 9.62 1.17 -64.05
CA LEU A 36 10.38 -0.05 -64.36
C LEU A 36 10.14 -0.51 -65.80
N ASP A 37 11.18 -1.01 -66.45
CA ASP A 37 11.10 -1.55 -67.82
C ASP A 37 10.26 -2.85 -67.89
N ASP A 38 10.27 -3.66 -66.82
CA ASP A 38 9.47 -4.89 -66.70
C ASP A 38 8.60 -4.88 -65.43
N PRO A 39 7.37 -4.34 -65.50
CA PRO A 39 6.44 -4.32 -64.37
C PRO A 39 6.02 -5.72 -63.89
N ALA A 40 6.17 -6.77 -64.71
CA ALA A 40 5.74 -8.13 -64.34
C ALA A 40 6.68 -8.80 -63.32
N ARG A 41 7.91 -8.29 -63.18
CA ARG A 41 8.87 -8.75 -62.15
C ARG A 41 8.53 -8.25 -60.75
N VAL A 42 7.62 -7.28 -60.61
CA VAL A 42 7.24 -6.71 -59.32
C VAL A 42 6.34 -7.67 -58.55
N LYS A 43 6.87 -8.28 -57.50
CA LYS A 43 6.11 -9.14 -56.58
C LYS A 43 5.50 -8.29 -55.47
N HIS A 44 4.21 -8.00 -55.57
CA HIS A 44 3.48 -7.32 -54.50
C HIS A 44 3.25 -8.26 -53.32
N ALA A 45 3.81 -7.90 -52.15
CA ALA A 45 3.44 -8.53 -50.90
C ALA A 45 1.99 -8.17 -50.55
N LYS A 46 1.18 -9.16 -50.20
CA LYS A 46 -0.18 -8.93 -49.68
C LYS A 46 -0.10 -8.73 -48.16
N PRO A 47 -0.71 -7.66 -47.60
CA PRO A 47 -0.85 -7.53 -46.15
C PRO A 47 -1.56 -8.75 -45.55
N PHE A 48 -1.20 -9.11 -44.33
CA PHE A 48 -1.90 -10.16 -43.61
C PHE A 48 -3.26 -9.62 -43.13
N GLU A 49 -4.35 -10.21 -43.63
CA GLU A 49 -5.73 -9.80 -43.31
C GLU A 49 -6.34 -10.60 -42.13
N GLY A 50 -5.63 -11.60 -41.62
CA GLY A 50 -6.10 -12.42 -40.52
C GLY A 50 -5.90 -11.77 -39.14
N LEU A 51 -6.46 -12.43 -38.12
CA LEU A 51 -6.13 -12.17 -36.72
C LEU A 51 -5.18 -13.27 -36.22
N LEU A 52 -4.31 -12.92 -35.26
CA LEU A 52 -3.53 -13.93 -34.57
C LEU A 52 -4.48 -14.82 -33.75
N PRO A 53 -4.32 -16.16 -33.80
CA PRO A 53 -5.14 -17.06 -33.00
C PRO A 53 -4.89 -16.84 -31.50
N GLY A 54 -5.92 -17.08 -30.68
CA GLY A 54 -5.80 -17.00 -29.22
C GLY A 54 -4.92 -18.12 -28.67
N MET A 55 -3.62 -17.87 -28.51
CA MET A 55 -2.64 -18.86 -28.04
C MET A 55 -2.67 -19.12 -26.52
N GLY A 56 -3.52 -18.40 -25.78
CA GLY A 56 -3.57 -18.46 -24.31
C GLY A 56 -2.36 -17.79 -23.65
N THR A 57 -2.16 -18.06 -22.36
CA THR A 57 -1.01 -17.51 -21.62
C THR A 57 0.27 -18.30 -21.94
N PRO A 58 1.43 -17.62 -22.06
CA PRO A 58 2.69 -18.27 -22.44
C PRO A 58 3.20 -19.27 -21.40
N SER A 59 2.75 -19.13 -20.15
CA SER A 59 3.05 -20.03 -19.04
C SER A 59 1.76 -20.55 -18.39
N VAL A 60 1.83 -21.76 -17.83
CA VAL A 60 0.76 -22.29 -16.96
C VAL A 60 0.78 -21.51 -15.65
N VAL A 61 -0.10 -20.52 -15.51
CA VAL A 61 -0.29 -19.81 -14.25
C VAL A 61 -1.15 -20.68 -13.36
N GLY A 62 -0.56 -21.19 -12.27
CA GLY A 62 -1.31 -21.98 -11.32
C GLY A 62 -2.34 -21.15 -10.57
N ASN A 63 -3.45 -21.79 -10.20
CA ASN A 63 -4.64 -21.09 -9.70
C ASN A 63 -4.64 -20.85 -8.18
N LYS A 64 -3.59 -21.28 -7.48
CA LYS A 64 -3.51 -21.18 -6.01
C LYS A 64 -3.24 -19.73 -5.58
N SER A 65 -3.70 -19.35 -4.40
CA SER A 65 -3.62 -17.97 -3.89
C SER A 65 -2.20 -17.39 -3.94
N HIS A 66 -1.18 -18.12 -3.46
CA HIS A 66 0.21 -17.66 -3.54
C HIS A 66 0.72 -17.50 -4.98
N GLN A 67 0.34 -18.37 -5.91
CA GLN A 67 0.76 -18.28 -7.32
C GLN A 67 0.17 -17.05 -8.00
N ARG A 68 -1.10 -16.76 -7.73
CA ARG A 68 -1.75 -15.52 -8.17
C ARG A 68 -1.07 -14.29 -7.57
N MET A 69 -0.81 -14.28 -6.26
CA MET A 69 -0.09 -13.19 -5.59
C MET A 69 1.26 -12.92 -6.28
N TYR A 70 2.09 -13.95 -6.49
CA TYR A 70 3.38 -13.80 -7.16
C TYR A 70 3.24 -13.31 -8.60
N SER A 71 2.24 -13.81 -9.34
CA SER A 71 1.98 -13.37 -10.71
C SER A 71 1.59 -11.89 -10.76
N HIS A 72 0.66 -11.45 -9.91
CA HIS A 72 0.22 -10.05 -9.87
C HIS A 72 1.36 -9.13 -9.40
N LEU A 73 2.12 -9.51 -8.37
CA LEU A 73 3.29 -8.75 -7.93
C LEU A 73 4.34 -8.63 -9.02
N ASN A 74 4.61 -9.70 -9.76
CA ASN A 74 5.56 -9.65 -10.88
C ASN A 74 5.09 -8.66 -11.95
N VAL A 75 3.81 -8.68 -12.33
CA VAL A 75 3.26 -7.71 -13.30
C VAL A 75 3.40 -6.28 -12.80
N LEU A 76 3.07 -6.01 -11.53
CA LEU A 76 3.18 -4.67 -10.95
C LEU A 76 4.64 -4.20 -10.85
N ASN A 77 5.56 -5.08 -10.43
CA ASN A 77 6.99 -4.77 -10.40
C ASN A 77 7.54 -4.50 -11.80
N ASN A 78 7.14 -5.27 -12.82
CA ASN A 78 7.53 -5.01 -14.20
C ASN A 78 7.05 -3.63 -14.69
N ILE A 79 5.84 -3.21 -14.29
CA ILE A 79 5.36 -1.84 -14.56
C ILE A 79 6.29 -0.83 -13.91
N LEU A 80 6.67 -1.05 -12.65
CA LEU A 80 7.59 -0.17 -11.92
C LEU A 80 9.04 -0.21 -12.45
N ASP A 81 9.44 -1.27 -13.15
CA ASP A 81 10.72 -1.37 -13.87
C ASP A 81 10.68 -0.66 -15.24
N GLY A 82 9.51 -0.17 -15.66
CA GLY A 82 9.33 0.60 -16.89
C GLY A 82 8.73 -0.20 -18.06
N TYR A 83 8.37 -1.47 -17.86
CA TYR A 83 7.68 -2.26 -18.87
C TYR A 83 6.19 -1.91 -18.90
N ASP A 84 5.75 -1.23 -19.95
CA ASP A 84 4.40 -0.68 -20.04
C ASP A 84 3.31 -1.77 -20.19
N ASN A 85 2.57 -2.00 -19.10
CA ASN A 85 1.40 -2.88 -19.05
C ASN A 85 0.16 -2.15 -18.50
N GLN A 86 -0.09 -0.91 -18.93
CA GLN A 86 -1.19 -0.08 -18.40
C GLN A 86 -2.59 -0.69 -18.52
N ALA A 87 -2.87 -1.47 -19.58
CA ALA A 87 -4.20 -2.03 -19.83
C ALA A 87 -4.69 -2.97 -18.71
N VAL A 88 -3.78 -3.68 -18.05
CA VAL A 88 -4.09 -4.67 -17.00
C VAL A 88 -3.79 -4.17 -15.59
N MET A 89 -3.27 -2.95 -15.46
CA MET A 89 -2.77 -2.40 -14.18
C MET A 89 -3.86 -2.37 -13.10
N ALA A 90 -5.03 -1.79 -13.41
CA ALA A 90 -6.10 -1.59 -12.44
C ALA A 90 -6.72 -2.92 -11.97
N SER A 91 -6.96 -3.85 -12.89
CA SER A 91 -7.47 -5.19 -12.55
C SER A 91 -6.44 -5.98 -11.75
N THR A 92 -5.17 -5.93 -12.14
CA THR A 92 -4.08 -6.64 -11.43
C THR A 92 -3.91 -6.14 -10.00
N LEU A 93 -3.99 -4.83 -9.77
CA LEU A 93 -3.91 -4.26 -8.42
C LEU A 93 -5.10 -4.70 -7.56
N LYS A 94 -6.31 -4.69 -8.12
CA LYS A 94 -7.51 -5.15 -7.42
C LYS A 94 -7.40 -6.64 -7.06
N ASP A 95 -7.05 -7.48 -8.04
CA ASP A 95 -6.90 -8.92 -7.85
C ASP A 95 -5.79 -9.24 -6.82
N LEU A 96 -4.71 -8.44 -6.78
CA LEU A 96 -3.67 -8.56 -5.76
C LEU A 96 -4.23 -8.30 -4.37
N ILE A 97 -5.00 -7.21 -4.18
CA ILE A 97 -5.61 -6.87 -2.89
C ILE A 97 -6.57 -7.98 -2.45
N ASP A 98 -7.42 -8.47 -3.36
CA ASP A 98 -8.36 -9.57 -3.07
C ASP A 98 -7.63 -10.85 -2.64
N VAL A 99 -6.47 -11.15 -3.24
CA VAL A 99 -5.63 -12.29 -2.85
C VAL A 99 -4.94 -12.07 -1.50
N LEU A 100 -4.51 -10.84 -1.19
CA LEU A 100 -3.89 -10.50 0.10
C LEU A 100 -4.89 -10.58 1.27
N HIS A 101 -6.18 -10.41 1.02
CA HIS A 101 -7.24 -10.61 2.02
C HIS A 101 -7.68 -12.08 2.18
N ASN A 102 -7.20 -12.99 1.33
CA ASN A 102 -7.55 -14.40 1.42
C ASN A 102 -6.77 -15.09 2.56
N ALA A 103 -7.49 -15.56 3.59
CA ALA A 103 -6.93 -16.28 4.73
C ALA A 103 -6.17 -17.56 4.34
N GLU A 104 -6.46 -18.18 3.19
CA GLU A 104 -5.74 -19.36 2.70
C GLU A 104 -4.36 -19.04 2.12
N LEU A 105 -4.05 -17.78 1.81
CA LEU A 105 -2.79 -17.36 1.21
C LEU A 105 -1.56 -17.92 1.95
N PRO A 106 -1.35 -17.66 3.26
CA PRO A 106 -0.19 -18.16 4.00
C PRO A 106 -0.13 -19.69 4.05
N PHE A 107 -1.28 -20.36 4.20
CA PHE A 107 -1.33 -21.82 4.20
C PHE A 107 -0.92 -22.40 2.85
N SER A 108 -1.40 -21.82 1.75
CA SER A 108 -1.09 -22.28 0.40
C SER A 108 0.38 -22.10 0.05
N GLU A 109 0.97 -20.98 0.48
CA GLU A 109 2.38 -20.65 0.25
C GLU A 109 3.30 -21.58 1.05
N VAL A 110 3.09 -21.68 2.36
CA VAL A 110 3.92 -22.50 3.23
C VAL A 110 3.80 -23.97 2.88
N SER A 111 2.62 -24.45 2.49
CA SER A 111 2.44 -25.83 2.02
C SER A 111 3.22 -26.12 0.74
N ALA A 112 3.30 -25.16 -0.18
CA ALA A 112 4.10 -25.30 -1.39
C ALA A 112 5.61 -25.36 -1.07
N ILE A 113 6.07 -24.49 -0.16
CA ILE A 113 7.47 -24.48 0.32
C ILE A 113 7.81 -25.78 1.07
N LEU A 114 6.94 -26.26 1.95
CA LEU A 114 7.15 -27.53 2.65
C LEU A 114 7.23 -28.71 1.68
N SER A 115 6.47 -28.68 0.59
CA SER A 115 6.52 -29.72 -0.45
C SER A 115 7.87 -29.76 -1.17
N THR A 116 8.55 -28.62 -1.35
CA THR A 116 9.90 -28.59 -1.96
C THR A 116 11.01 -28.93 -0.97
N LEU A 117 10.75 -28.76 0.33
CA LEU A 117 11.67 -29.12 1.42
C LEU A 117 11.51 -30.56 1.90
N SER A 118 10.48 -31.28 1.45
CA SER A 118 10.25 -32.67 1.84
C SER A 118 11.44 -33.56 1.48
N GLY A 119 11.87 -34.39 2.42
CA GLY A 119 13.07 -35.22 2.31
C GLY A 119 14.40 -34.49 2.55
N ARG A 120 14.41 -33.14 2.54
CA ARG A 120 15.56 -32.32 2.97
C ARG A 120 15.44 -31.89 4.43
N MET A 121 14.21 -31.75 4.92
CA MET A 121 13.90 -31.42 6.30
C MET A 121 13.88 -32.69 7.18
N PRO A 122 14.33 -32.64 8.44
CA PRO A 122 14.20 -33.78 9.34
C PRO A 122 12.73 -34.17 9.55
N ALA A 123 12.40 -35.44 9.35
CA ALA A 123 11.01 -35.93 9.35
C ALA A 123 10.21 -35.53 10.60
N LYS A 124 10.82 -35.65 11.80
CA LYS A 124 10.18 -35.23 13.06
C LYS A 124 9.77 -33.75 13.07
N LEU A 125 10.60 -32.88 12.49
CA LEU A 125 10.31 -31.45 12.42
C LEU A 125 9.24 -31.18 11.35
N GLU A 126 9.34 -31.82 10.19
CA GLU A 126 8.35 -31.70 9.11
C GLU A 126 6.95 -32.11 9.60
N ASP A 127 6.82 -33.26 10.25
CA ASP A 127 5.55 -33.76 10.80
C ASP A 127 4.96 -32.81 11.85
N SER A 128 5.81 -32.26 12.73
CA SER A 128 5.40 -31.31 13.76
C SER A 128 4.88 -29.99 13.15
N VAL A 129 5.55 -29.49 12.12
CA VAL A 129 5.13 -28.27 11.40
C VAL A 129 3.83 -28.51 10.64
N ARG A 130 3.72 -29.62 9.90
CA ARG A 130 2.48 -29.98 9.17
C ARG A 130 1.30 -30.12 10.13
N THR A 131 1.47 -30.83 11.23
CA THR A 131 0.42 -30.98 12.26
C THR A 131 -0.02 -29.63 12.83
N ALA A 132 0.92 -28.72 13.09
CA ALA A 132 0.58 -27.38 13.59
C ALA A 132 -0.25 -26.58 12.58
N ILE A 133 0.06 -26.70 11.29
CA ILE A 133 -0.67 -26.05 10.19
C ILE A 133 -2.06 -26.67 10.03
N ASP A 134 -2.18 -27.99 10.02
CA ASP A 134 -3.45 -28.70 9.86
C ASP A 134 -4.40 -28.44 11.03
N LEU A 135 -3.88 -28.40 12.26
CA LEU A 135 -4.65 -28.03 13.45
C LEU A 135 -5.17 -26.59 13.40
N ALA A 136 -4.38 -25.66 12.84
CA ALA A 136 -4.82 -24.28 12.67
C ALA A 136 -5.91 -24.20 11.59
N LYS A 137 -5.68 -24.86 10.45
CA LYS A 137 -6.65 -24.91 9.34
C LYS A 137 -7.99 -25.54 9.76
N GLY A 138 -7.97 -26.53 10.66
CA GLY A 138 -9.16 -27.17 11.20
C GLY A 138 -10.03 -26.28 12.10
N LYS A 139 -9.59 -25.06 12.47
CA LYS A 139 -10.38 -24.13 13.31
C LYS A 139 -11.43 -23.33 12.54
N GLY A 140 -11.45 -23.42 11.21
CA GLY A 140 -12.44 -22.74 10.35
C GLY A 140 -11.79 -21.91 9.24
N GLU A 141 -12.62 -21.36 8.35
CA GLU A 141 -12.18 -20.60 7.17
C GLU A 141 -11.47 -19.27 7.52
N SER A 142 -11.75 -18.70 8.69
CA SER A 142 -11.08 -17.48 9.19
C SER A 142 -9.91 -17.77 10.14
N ALA A 143 -9.37 -18.99 10.13
CA ALA A 143 -8.28 -19.36 11.01
C ALA A 143 -6.97 -18.64 10.62
N GLU A 144 -6.35 -18.01 11.61
CA GLU A 144 -5.06 -17.35 11.42
C GLU A 144 -3.92 -18.38 11.27
N PHE A 145 -2.99 -18.09 10.37
CA PHE A 145 -1.82 -18.93 10.16
C PHE A 145 -0.92 -18.94 11.41
N PRO A 146 -0.50 -20.12 11.93
CA PRO A 146 0.19 -20.23 13.20
C PRO A 146 1.69 -19.87 13.12
N ALA A 147 2.04 -18.71 12.57
CA ALA A 147 3.41 -18.28 12.29
C ALA A 147 4.34 -18.37 13.51
N HIS A 148 3.92 -17.81 14.65
CA HIS A 148 4.71 -17.88 15.90
C HIS A 148 4.96 -19.30 16.39
N ARG A 149 3.96 -20.18 16.27
CA ARG A 149 4.09 -21.58 16.69
C ARG A 149 5.06 -22.33 15.78
N VAL A 150 4.95 -22.14 14.46
CA VAL A 150 5.85 -22.76 13.49
C VAL A 150 7.29 -22.30 13.71
N LYS A 151 7.51 -21.00 13.92
CA LYS A 151 8.84 -20.45 14.23
C LYS A 151 9.44 -21.08 15.50
N LYS A 152 8.68 -21.12 16.60
CA LYS A 152 9.12 -21.74 17.85
C LYS A 152 9.47 -23.23 17.69
N LEU A 153 8.72 -23.98 16.88
CA LEU A 153 9.03 -25.38 16.59
C LEU A 153 10.37 -25.53 15.86
N ILE A 154 10.65 -24.65 14.90
CA ILE A 154 11.94 -24.66 14.17
C ILE A 154 13.09 -24.27 15.10
N ASP A 155 12.94 -23.19 15.86
CA ASP A 155 13.97 -22.70 16.79
C ASP A 155 14.29 -23.74 17.87
N HIS A 156 13.27 -24.33 18.50
CA HIS A 156 13.46 -25.36 19.53
C HIS A 156 14.14 -26.61 18.96
N TYR A 157 13.73 -27.05 17.76
CA TYR A 157 14.39 -28.18 17.11
C TYR A 157 15.86 -27.90 16.81
N MET A 158 16.18 -26.69 16.37
CA MET A 158 17.56 -26.25 16.13
C MET A 158 18.40 -26.20 17.41
N GLU A 159 17.81 -25.80 18.53
CA GLU A 159 18.50 -25.73 19.81
C GLU A 159 18.84 -27.12 20.35
N ASP A 160 17.88 -28.03 20.30
CA ASP A 160 17.97 -29.36 20.91
C ASP A 160 18.71 -30.39 20.04
N ASN A 161 18.55 -30.32 18.71
CA ASN A 161 18.98 -31.39 17.80
C ASN A 161 20.16 -30.99 16.90
N ILE A 162 20.52 -29.70 16.84
CA ILE A 162 21.57 -29.20 15.94
C ILE A 162 22.68 -28.53 16.72
N ARG A 163 23.91 -28.99 16.50
CA ARG A 163 25.12 -28.41 17.09
C ARG A 163 25.27 -26.95 16.67
N ALA A 164 25.73 -26.10 17.58
CA ALA A 164 25.82 -24.66 17.35
C ALA A 164 26.54 -24.28 16.05
N GLN A 165 27.60 -25.01 15.68
CA GLN A 165 28.37 -24.82 14.45
C GLN A 165 27.58 -25.10 13.15
N ASP A 166 26.59 -25.99 13.19
CA ASP A 166 25.83 -26.44 12.01
C ASP A 166 24.51 -25.65 11.83
N ARG A 167 24.11 -24.86 12.84
CA ARG A 167 22.88 -24.04 12.83
C ARG A 167 22.81 -23.04 11.66
N PRO A 168 23.88 -22.34 11.25
CA PRO A 168 23.83 -21.42 10.11
C PRO A 168 23.52 -22.13 8.78
N MET A 169 24.12 -23.31 8.58
CA MET A 169 23.87 -24.12 7.39
C MET A 169 22.40 -24.60 7.36
N PHE A 170 21.88 -25.05 8.50
CA PHE A 170 20.49 -25.47 8.62
C PHE A 170 19.48 -24.32 8.39
N ARG A 171 19.77 -23.11 8.90
CA ARG A 171 18.96 -21.91 8.61
C ARG A 171 18.94 -21.59 7.12
N THR A 172 20.09 -21.71 6.46
CA THR A 172 20.19 -21.49 5.01
C THR A 172 19.36 -22.52 4.24
N GLN A 173 19.36 -23.77 4.69
CA GLN A 173 18.53 -24.83 4.11
C GLN A 173 17.01 -24.57 4.26
N LEU A 174 16.59 -24.00 5.39
CA LEU A 174 15.19 -23.66 5.66
C LEU A 174 14.82 -22.20 5.34
N ALA A 175 15.69 -21.46 4.64
CA ALA A 175 15.54 -20.01 4.46
C ALA A 175 14.19 -19.61 3.85
N ALA A 176 13.72 -20.35 2.84
CA ALA A 176 12.42 -20.08 2.21
C ALA A 176 11.24 -20.23 3.20
N LEU A 177 11.30 -21.25 4.08
CA LEU A 177 10.26 -21.48 5.09
C LEU A 177 10.32 -20.42 6.19
N LEU A 178 11.52 -20.12 6.70
CA LEU A 178 11.72 -19.09 7.73
C LEU A 178 11.27 -17.72 7.24
N SER A 179 11.63 -17.34 6.02
CA SER A 179 11.20 -16.08 5.41
C SER A 179 9.67 -16.01 5.26
N ALA A 180 9.03 -17.08 4.78
CA ALA A 180 7.57 -17.10 4.68
C ALA A 180 6.89 -16.97 6.05
N VAL A 181 7.38 -17.71 7.06
CA VAL A 181 6.86 -17.63 8.44
C VAL A 181 7.08 -16.24 9.05
N GLU A 182 8.23 -15.60 8.79
CA GLU A 182 8.53 -14.23 9.21
C GLU A 182 7.56 -13.21 8.63
N ARG A 183 7.25 -13.31 7.33
CA ARG A 183 6.30 -12.40 6.67
C ARG A 183 4.88 -12.45 7.25
N TYR A 184 4.48 -13.57 7.84
CA TYR A 184 3.14 -13.73 8.43
C TYR A 184 3.14 -13.67 9.97
N GLN A 185 4.24 -13.30 10.63
CA GLN A 185 4.29 -13.22 12.11
C GLN A 185 3.28 -12.22 12.66
N SER A 186 3.14 -11.06 12.03
CA SER A 186 2.22 -9.99 12.44
C SER A 186 0.82 -10.13 11.84
N GLY A 187 0.49 -11.31 11.29
CA GLY A 187 -0.80 -11.60 10.68
C GLY A 187 -0.92 -11.13 9.22
N LEU A 188 -2.09 -11.42 8.62
CA LEU A 188 -2.33 -11.21 7.20
C LEU A 188 -2.40 -9.72 6.81
N LYS A 189 -2.99 -8.88 7.66
CA LYS A 189 -3.11 -7.43 7.41
C LYS A 189 -1.75 -6.72 7.45
N ALA A 190 -0.85 -7.15 8.33
CA ALA A 190 0.52 -6.66 8.34
C ALA A 190 1.25 -7.07 7.06
N HIS A 191 1.07 -8.32 6.61
CA HIS A 191 1.64 -8.77 5.34
C HIS A 191 1.14 -7.96 4.14
N GLU A 192 -0.16 -7.68 4.06
CA GLU A 192 -0.72 -6.76 3.04
C GLU A 192 0.01 -5.41 3.08
N THR A 193 0.13 -4.82 4.27
CA THR A 193 0.76 -3.52 4.47
C THR A 193 2.22 -3.52 4.01
N ASP A 194 2.97 -4.59 4.30
CA ASP A 194 4.37 -4.75 3.87
C ASP A 194 4.51 -4.92 2.36
N VAL A 195 3.58 -5.65 1.72
CA VAL A 195 3.55 -5.82 0.26
C VAL A 195 3.28 -4.49 -0.43
N ILE A 196 2.28 -3.75 0.06
CA ILE A 196 1.95 -2.42 -0.45
C ILE A 196 3.12 -1.44 -0.24
N ALA A 197 3.73 -1.44 0.94
CA ALA A 197 4.93 -0.64 1.22
C ALA A 197 6.10 -1.02 0.30
N GLY A 198 6.25 -2.30 -0.06
CA GLY A 198 7.25 -2.77 -1.02
C GLY A 198 7.06 -2.19 -2.42
N LEU A 199 5.83 -2.17 -2.95
CA LEU A 199 5.53 -1.56 -4.26
C LEU A 199 5.82 -0.05 -4.25
N LEU A 200 5.44 0.64 -3.19
CA LEU A 200 5.73 2.07 -3.02
C LEU A 200 7.24 2.34 -2.90
N ALA A 201 7.96 1.48 -2.17
CA ALA A 201 9.42 1.59 -1.99
C ALA A 201 10.16 1.44 -3.31
N HIS A 202 9.74 0.50 -4.18
CA HIS A 202 10.39 0.29 -5.48
C HIS A 202 10.34 1.53 -6.38
N TYR A 203 9.23 2.28 -6.33
CA TYR A 203 9.13 3.57 -7.01
C TYR A 203 10.00 4.66 -6.33
N GLU A 204 9.99 4.72 -5.00
CA GLU A 204 10.82 5.68 -4.25
C GLU A 204 12.31 5.46 -4.52
N GLU A 205 12.76 4.20 -4.53
CA GLU A 205 14.15 3.82 -4.72
C GLU A 205 14.68 4.20 -6.10
N THR A 206 13.82 4.11 -7.12
CA THR A 206 14.17 4.53 -8.48
C THR A 206 14.13 6.05 -8.63
N GLU A 207 13.03 6.70 -8.26
CA GLU A 207 12.86 8.15 -8.52
C GLU A 207 13.71 9.05 -7.63
N LYS A 208 14.09 8.62 -6.41
CA LYS A 208 14.98 9.42 -5.55
C LYS A 208 16.36 9.66 -6.17
N LEU A 209 16.78 8.77 -7.07
CA LEU A 209 18.04 8.92 -7.78
C LEU A 209 17.95 10.05 -8.81
N PHE A 210 16.78 10.29 -9.41
CA PHE A 210 16.61 11.20 -10.53
C PHE A 210 16.06 12.57 -10.12
N GLY A 211 16.87 13.32 -9.36
CA GLY A 211 16.66 14.75 -9.13
C GLY A 211 17.57 15.63 -10.00
N GLY A 212 17.03 16.68 -10.61
CA GLY A 212 17.78 17.66 -11.41
C GLY A 212 18.03 17.24 -12.86
N SER A 213 19.26 17.41 -13.35
CA SER A 213 19.64 17.04 -14.72
C SER A 213 19.80 15.52 -14.87
N ILE A 214 19.06 14.94 -15.81
CA ILE A 214 19.06 13.49 -16.09
C ILE A 214 20.44 13.03 -16.58
N GLU A 215 21.06 13.76 -17.51
CA GLU A 215 22.36 13.39 -18.10
C GLU A 215 23.46 13.29 -17.03
N ALA A 216 23.53 14.29 -16.14
CA ALA A 216 24.51 14.29 -15.05
C ALA A 216 24.30 13.08 -14.12
N ARG A 217 23.04 12.73 -13.84
CA ARG A 217 22.72 11.60 -12.98
C ARG A 217 23.08 10.26 -13.61
N ILE A 218 22.83 10.09 -14.90
CA ILE A 218 23.23 8.88 -15.64
C ILE A 218 24.74 8.68 -15.58
N LEU A 219 25.52 9.75 -15.74
CA LEU A 219 26.98 9.70 -15.61
C LEU A 219 27.40 9.29 -14.19
N THR A 220 26.79 9.85 -13.15
CA THR A 220 27.05 9.43 -11.75
C THR A 220 26.68 7.97 -11.52
N LEU A 221 25.53 7.49 -12.01
CA LEU A 221 25.10 6.10 -11.87
C LEU A 221 26.02 5.13 -12.59
N ARG A 222 26.50 5.51 -13.78
CA ARG A 222 27.51 4.75 -14.54
C ARG A 222 28.83 4.66 -13.77
N GLU A 223 29.24 5.73 -13.09
CA GLU A 223 30.47 5.75 -12.32
C GLU A 223 30.38 4.92 -11.04
N GLN A 224 29.18 4.82 -10.45
CA GLN A 224 28.90 3.99 -9.27
C GLN A 224 28.74 2.49 -9.61
N ASN A 225 28.24 2.16 -10.80
CA ASN A 225 27.97 0.78 -11.23
C ASN A 225 28.83 0.43 -12.47
N LYS A 226 30.17 0.58 -12.36
CA LYS A 226 31.09 0.30 -13.48
C LYS A 226 31.07 -1.15 -13.94
N ASP A 227 30.83 -2.07 -13.01
CA ASP A 227 30.83 -3.51 -13.26
C ASP A 227 29.47 -4.03 -13.77
N ASP A 228 28.39 -3.26 -13.62
CA ASP A 228 27.03 -3.63 -13.98
C ASP A 228 26.29 -2.45 -14.64
N LEU A 229 26.52 -2.29 -15.94
CA LEU A 229 25.87 -1.27 -16.75
C LEU A 229 24.41 -1.59 -17.05
N ASP A 230 24.01 -2.88 -17.02
CA ASP A 230 22.64 -3.30 -17.27
C ASP A 230 21.70 -2.76 -16.19
N LYS A 231 22.15 -2.75 -14.93
CA LYS A 231 21.44 -2.09 -13.84
C LYS A 231 21.20 -0.61 -14.10
N VAL A 232 22.18 0.11 -14.66
CA VAL A 232 22.04 1.53 -15.00
C VAL A 232 20.98 1.71 -16.09
N VAL A 233 21.00 0.87 -17.12
CA VAL A 233 20.00 0.89 -18.19
C VAL A 233 18.60 0.60 -17.64
N ALA A 234 18.46 -0.38 -16.75
CA ALA A 234 17.18 -0.70 -16.12
C ALA A 234 16.63 0.46 -15.28
N LEU A 235 17.47 1.14 -14.49
CA LEU A 235 17.07 2.32 -13.73
C LEU A 235 16.63 3.48 -14.63
N VAL A 236 17.35 3.70 -15.74
CA VAL A 236 17.00 4.74 -16.72
C VAL A 236 15.69 4.41 -17.43
N LEU A 237 15.49 3.16 -17.86
CA LEU A 237 14.25 2.70 -18.48
C LEU A 237 13.06 2.91 -17.54
N SER A 238 13.23 2.52 -16.28
CA SER A 238 12.23 2.75 -15.23
C SER A 238 11.89 4.23 -15.09
N HIS A 239 12.89 5.11 -15.02
CA HIS A 239 12.68 6.56 -14.89
C HIS A 239 12.04 7.21 -16.13
N MET A 240 12.36 6.75 -17.35
CA MET A 240 11.73 7.24 -18.58
C MET A 240 10.20 7.05 -18.57
N MET A 241 9.73 6.03 -17.85
CA MET A 241 8.30 5.74 -17.69
C MET A 241 7.73 6.24 -16.34
N ALA A 242 8.39 7.18 -15.65
CA ALA A 242 7.98 7.71 -14.34
C ALA A 242 6.50 8.16 -14.29
N GLN A 243 6.00 8.85 -15.32
CA GLN A 243 4.59 9.26 -15.39
C GLN A 243 3.62 8.06 -15.41
N ARG A 244 4.00 6.98 -16.09
CA ARG A 244 3.18 5.77 -16.23
C ARG A 244 3.16 4.99 -14.92
N LYS A 245 4.33 4.77 -14.32
CA LYS A 245 4.49 4.19 -12.98
C LYS A 245 3.75 4.99 -11.92
N GLY A 246 3.79 6.33 -12.03
CA GLY A 246 3.10 7.24 -11.13
C GLY A 246 1.60 6.96 -11.05
N ARG A 247 0.95 6.52 -12.13
CA ARG A 247 -0.48 6.12 -12.10
C ARG A 247 -0.72 4.90 -11.22
N LEU A 248 0.16 3.90 -11.27
CA LEU A 248 0.09 2.74 -10.38
C LEU A 248 0.28 3.17 -8.93
N VAL A 249 1.30 3.98 -8.65
CA VAL A 249 1.58 4.48 -7.30
C VAL A 249 0.43 5.31 -6.75
N MET A 250 -0.20 6.16 -7.57
CA MET A 250 -1.39 6.91 -7.18
C MET A 250 -2.55 5.97 -6.78
N ALA A 251 -2.82 4.93 -7.56
CA ALA A 251 -3.85 3.95 -7.24
C ALA A 251 -3.55 3.17 -5.94
N VAL A 252 -2.28 2.85 -5.71
CA VAL A 252 -1.83 2.21 -4.46
C VAL A 252 -1.99 3.16 -3.27
N LEU A 253 -1.65 4.45 -3.42
CA LEU A 253 -1.84 5.47 -2.38
C LEU A 253 -3.33 5.69 -2.07
N ASP A 254 -4.20 5.67 -3.08
CA ASP A 254 -5.65 5.75 -2.88
C ASP A 254 -6.18 4.53 -2.10
N HIS A 255 -5.67 3.33 -2.37
CA HIS A 255 -5.99 2.15 -1.55
C HIS A 255 -5.57 2.33 -0.09
N VAL A 256 -4.32 2.77 0.16
CA VAL A 256 -3.83 3.02 1.53
C VAL A 256 -4.72 4.02 2.26
N LYS A 257 -5.08 5.13 1.61
CA LYS A 257 -5.97 6.14 2.19
C LYS A 257 -7.36 5.57 2.54
N ASN A 258 -7.94 4.76 1.65
CA ASN A 258 -9.30 4.23 1.82
C ASN A 258 -9.37 3.02 2.75
N SER A 259 -8.26 2.32 2.97
CA SER A 259 -8.18 1.14 3.84
C SER A 259 -8.35 1.45 5.34
N GLY A 260 -8.32 2.73 5.72
CA GLY A 260 -8.40 3.16 7.12
C GLY A 260 -7.16 2.78 7.94
N LEU A 261 -6.03 2.49 7.29
CA LEU A 261 -4.76 2.20 7.95
C LEU A 261 -4.24 3.44 8.67
N THR A 262 -4.12 3.35 10.00
CA THR A 262 -3.44 4.34 10.81
C THR A 262 -1.95 4.00 10.88
N VAL A 263 -1.13 4.94 10.43
CA VAL A 263 0.33 4.78 10.37
C VAL A 263 0.95 5.87 11.22
N THR A 264 0.97 5.63 12.52
CA THR A 264 1.45 6.59 13.53
C THR A 264 2.88 6.31 13.96
N ASP A 265 3.34 5.06 13.89
CA ASP A 265 4.70 4.68 14.29
C ASP A 265 5.72 5.02 13.18
N PRO A 266 6.69 5.93 13.44
CA PRO A 266 7.73 6.30 12.48
C PRO A 266 8.65 5.15 12.07
N ASN A 267 8.69 4.07 12.85
CA ASN A 267 9.53 2.91 12.55
C ASN A 267 8.89 1.95 11.53
N THR A 268 7.61 2.14 11.20
CA THR A 268 6.95 1.28 10.22
C THR A 268 7.49 1.56 8.82
N ARG A 269 7.66 0.48 8.05
CA ARG A 269 8.15 0.57 6.66
C ARG A 269 7.27 1.48 5.81
N LEU A 270 5.95 1.39 5.97
CA LEU A 270 5.01 2.22 5.22
C LEU A 270 5.20 3.70 5.52
N TYR A 271 5.42 4.09 6.79
CA TYR A 271 5.69 5.49 7.16
C TYR A 271 6.94 6.03 6.46
N GLN A 272 8.04 5.27 6.54
CA GLN A 272 9.33 5.67 5.96
C GLN A 272 9.24 5.84 4.45
N VAL A 273 8.54 4.93 3.77
CA VAL A 273 8.32 4.99 2.32
C VAL A 273 7.44 6.18 1.95
N LEU A 274 6.34 6.43 2.67
CA LEU A 274 5.48 7.60 2.43
C LEU A 274 6.25 8.91 2.64
N GLN A 275 7.13 8.98 3.64
CA GLN A 275 8.01 10.12 3.85
C GLN A 275 9.01 10.30 2.70
N GLY A 276 9.62 9.22 2.21
CA GLY A 276 10.52 9.23 1.05
C GLY A 276 9.80 9.72 -0.21
N LEU A 277 8.59 9.20 -0.48
CA LEU A 277 7.75 9.64 -1.60
C LEU A 277 7.38 11.13 -1.51
N ALA A 278 7.04 11.61 -0.32
CA ALA A 278 6.72 13.01 -0.05
C ALA A 278 7.92 13.95 -0.20
N ALA A 279 9.15 13.43 -0.09
CA ALA A 279 10.40 14.16 -0.26
C ALA A 279 10.88 14.20 -1.72
N LEU A 280 10.22 13.49 -2.65
CA LEU A 280 10.62 13.51 -4.06
C LEU A 280 10.42 14.91 -4.68
N GLU A 281 11.49 15.43 -5.29
CA GLU A 281 11.54 16.76 -5.89
C GLU A 281 11.36 16.76 -7.42
N ALA A 282 11.49 15.60 -8.06
CA ALA A 282 11.46 15.50 -9.51
C ALA A 282 10.10 15.97 -10.08
N ARG A 283 10.14 16.67 -11.22
CA ARG A 283 8.91 17.14 -11.91
C ARG A 283 8.03 15.97 -12.36
N SER A 284 8.64 14.83 -12.70
CA SER A 284 7.93 13.60 -13.07
C SER A 284 7.12 13.00 -11.91
N SER A 285 7.57 13.20 -10.67
CA SER A 285 6.98 12.61 -9.46
C SER A 285 6.16 13.59 -8.62
N THR A 286 5.96 14.83 -9.06
CA THR A 286 5.29 15.88 -8.26
C THR A 286 3.88 15.50 -7.82
N GLN A 287 3.08 14.89 -8.72
CA GLN A 287 1.73 14.44 -8.38
C GLN A 287 1.75 13.34 -7.30
N VAL A 288 2.66 12.37 -7.44
CA VAL A 288 2.85 11.28 -6.48
C VAL A 288 3.32 11.84 -5.13
N SER A 289 4.27 12.77 -5.12
CA SER A 289 4.79 13.40 -3.90
C SER A 289 3.70 14.16 -3.14
N LEU A 290 2.88 14.94 -3.84
CA LEU A 290 1.76 15.67 -3.24
C LEU A 290 0.71 14.69 -2.66
N LYS A 291 0.38 13.64 -3.40
CA LYS A 291 -0.55 12.62 -2.92
C LYS A 291 0.01 11.86 -1.72
N ALA A 292 1.29 11.49 -1.71
CA ALA A 292 1.93 10.83 -0.59
C ALA A 292 1.88 11.70 0.68
N ARG A 293 2.05 13.03 0.56
CA ARG A 293 1.86 13.97 1.69
C ARG A 293 0.42 13.95 2.20
N GLU A 294 -0.56 14.00 1.30
CA GLU A 294 -1.98 13.91 1.65
C GLU A 294 -2.28 12.62 2.41
N VAL A 295 -1.81 11.48 1.89
CA VAL A 295 -2.00 10.17 2.53
C VAL A 295 -1.31 10.11 3.89
N LEU A 296 -0.06 10.58 3.99
CA LEU A 296 0.68 10.60 5.25
C LEU A 296 -0.04 11.42 6.33
N ILE A 297 -0.57 12.60 5.97
CA ILE A 297 -1.39 13.42 6.88
C ILE A 297 -2.66 12.66 7.28
N SER A 298 -3.33 12.00 6.33
CA SER A 298 -4.55 11.24 6.62
C SER A 298 -4.32 10.03 7.52
N CYS A 299 -3.21 9.30 7.36
CA CYS A 299 -2.88 8.13 8.16
C CYS A 299 -2.39 8.48 9.58
N GLN A 300 -1.92 9.71 9.80
CA GLN A 300 -1.58 10.21 11.13
C GLN A 300 -2.80 10.70 11.91
N MET A 301 -3.90 11.02 11.22
CA MET A 301 -5.15 11.40 11.88
C MET A 301 -5.84 10.13 12.42
N PRO A 302 -6.27 10.14 13.69
CA PRO A 302 -7.03 9.01 14.24
C PRO A 302 -8.37 8.88 13.50
N SER A 303 -8.76 7.63 13.27
CA SER A 303 -10.02 7.31 12.60
C SER A 303 -11.23 7.81 13.39
N TYR A 304 -12.37 7.89 12.72
CA TYR A 304 -13.62 8.26 13.38
C TYR A 304 -13.96 7.33 14.56
N GLU A 305 -13.79 6.02 14.37
CA GLU A 305 -14.08 5.02 15.41
C GLU A 305 -13.13 5.10 16.59
N GLU A 306 -11.82 5.29 16.36
CA GLU A 306 -10.85 5.48 17.43
C GLU A 306 -11.15 6.76 18.22
N ARG A 307 -11.46 7.87 17.53
CA ARG A 307 -11.86 9.11 18.19
C ARG A 307 -13.15 8.96 18.99
N ARG A 308 -14.13 8.20 18.47
CA ARG A 308 -15.35 7.86 19.21
C ARG A 308 -15.02 7.07 20.47
N ALA A 309 -14.23 6.00 20.36
CA ALA A 309 -13.86 5.17 21.52
C ALA A 309 -13.05 5.95 22.57
N GLN A 310 -12.12 6.80 22.15
CA GLN A 310 -11.36 7.67 23.04
C GLN A 310 -12.27 8.68 23.75
N MET A 311 -13.16 9.34 23.00
CA MET A 311 -14.12 10.31 23.57
C MET A 311 -15.09 9.63 24.54
N GLU A 312 -15.59 8.44 24.20
CA GLU A 312 -16.43 7.62 25.08
C GLU A 312 -15.69 7.27 26.39
N GLY A 313 -14.41 6.89 26.30
CA GLY A 313 -13.57 6.60 27.45
C GLY A 313 -13.39 7.82 28.37
N ILE A 314 -13.14 9.00 27.79
CA ILE A 314 -13.01 10.25 28.56
C ILE A 314 -14.34 10.62 29.23
N LEU A 315 -15.46 10.51 28.51
CA LEU A 315 -16.78 10.79 29.06
C LEU A 315 -17.12 9.83 30.21
N LYS A 316 -16.90 8.52 30.05
CA LYS A 316 -17.08 7.52 31.11
C LYS A 316 -16.18 7.77 32.33
N ALA A 317 -14.93 8.14 32.10
CA ALA A 317 -14.00 8.49 33.17
C ALA A 317 -14.41 9.77 33.91
N SER A 318 -15.12 10.70 33.24
CA SER A 318 -15.59 11.92 33.87
C SER A 318 -16.73 11.69 34.87
N VAL A 319 -17.54 10.64 34.66
CA VAL A 319 -18.68 10.29 35.53
C VAL A 319 -18.33 9.22 36.57
N THR A 320 -17.31 8.40 36.30
CA THR A 320 -16.87 7.32 37.21
C THR A 320 -15.69 7.79 38.06
N ASN A 321 -15.93 8.26 39.28
CA ASN A 321 -14.86 8.66 40.20
C ASN A 321 -14.70 7.64 41.33
N SER A 322 -13.79 6.67 41.18
CA SER A 322 -13.52 5.64 42.18
C SER A 322 -12.42 6.09 43.15
N TYR A 323 -12.78 6.42 44.39
CA TYR A 323 -11.81 6.60 45.48
C TYR A 323 -11.45 5.24 46.09
N TYR A 324 -10.16 5.00 46.33
CA TYR A 324 -9.68 3.76 46.93
C TYR A 324 -10.31 3.55 48.32
N GLY A 325 -11.10 2.48 48.47
CA GLY A 325 -11.71 2.09 49.74
C GLY A 325 -13.20 2.41 49.91
N GLU A 326 -13.85 3.10 48.97
CA GLU A 326 -15.30 3.31 48.98
C GLU A 326 -16.01 2.29 48.06
N PRO A 327 -16.80 1.34 48.60
CA PRO A 327 -17.61 0.44 47.80
C PRO A 327 -18.88 1.17 47.34
N GLY A 328 -18.81 1.80 46.17
CA GLY A 328 -19.96 2.42 45.51
C GLY A 328 -19.54 3.57 44.61
N SER A 329 -19.93 3.51 43.33
CA SER A 329 -19.82 4.67 42.44
C SER A 329 -20.88 5.67 42.86
N VAL A 330 -20.52 6.68 43.65
CA VAL A 330 -21.43 7.78 43.98
C VAL A 330 -21.61 8.57 42.70
N VAL A 331 -22.80 8.47 42.11
CA VAL A 331 -23.23 9.27 40.94
C VAL A 331 -22.97 10.74 41.25
N ARG A 332 -22.09 11.36 40.47
CA ARG A 332 -21.73 12.79 40.62
C ARG A 332 -21.72 13.47 39.26
N THR A 333 -21.88 14.79 39.32
CA THR A 333 -21.70 15.69 38.18
C THR A 333 -20.35 15.41 37.50
N PRO A 334 -20.28 15.56 36.16
CA PRO A 334 -19.07 15.23 35.41
C PRO A 334 -17.83 15.98 35.95
N SER A 335 -16.71 15.26 36.05
CA SER A 335 -15.45 15.85 36.50
C SER A 335 -14.88 16.81 35.46
N MET A 336 -14.81 18.10 35.82
CA MET A 336 -14.28 19.16 34.96
C MET A 336 -12.81 18.93 34.57
N ASP A 337 -12.00 18.36 35.47
CA ASP A 337 -10.57 18.13 35.21
C ASP A 337 -10.36 17.11 34.08
N VAL A 338 -11.23 16.10 34.01
CA VAL A 338 -11.23 15.09 32.94
C VAL A 338 -11.79 15.66 31.64
N LEU A 339 -12.91 16.38 31.72
CA LEU A 339 -13.53 16.99 30.53
C LEU A 339 -12.67 18.09 29.88
N ARG A 340 -11.74 18.70 30.63
CA ARG A 340 -10.82 19.72 30.10
C ARG A 340 -10.02 19.23 28.90
N GLU A 341 -9.70 17.93 28.84
CA GLU A 341 -9.01 17.32 27.70
C GLU A 341 -9.79 17.52 26.39
N LEU A 342 -11.12 17.34 26.42
CA LEU A 342 -11.99 17.53 25.26
C LEU A 342 -12.29 19.01 24.99
N ILE A 343 -12.50 19.80 26.05
CA ILE A 343 -12.81 21.24 25.94
C ILE A 343 -11.63 22.01 25.32
N ASP A 344 -10.40 21.70 25.73
CA ASP A 344 -9.18 22.37 25.28
C ASP A 344 -8.50 21.69 24.08
N SER A 345 -9.04 20.59 23.58
CA SER A 345 -8.49 19.86 22.44
C SER A 345 -8.35 20.74 21.19
N ARG A 346 -7.20 20.59 20.50
CA ARG A 346 -6.93 21.22 19.19
C ARG A 346 -7.55 20.45 18.03
N TYR A 347 -8.03 19.23 18.26
CA TYR A 347 -8.69 18.40 17.25
C TYR A 347 -10.18 18.74 17.12
N THR A 348 -10.82 18.29 16.05
CA THR A 348 -12.28 18.42 15.90
C THR A 348 -12.98 17.47 16.89
N VAL A 349 -13.82 18.05 17.74
CA VAL A 349 -14.65 17.32 18.73
C VAL A 349 -16.11 17.29 18.28
N TYR A 350 -16.60 18.35 17.66
CA TYR A 350 -18.02 18.50 17.29
C TYR A 350 -18.49 17.58 16.15
N ASP A 351 -17.60 16.91 15.44
CA ASP A 351 -17.96 15.90 14.44
C ASP A 351 -18.30 14.54 15.07
N VAL A 352 -17.79 14.25 16.27
CA VAL A 352 -18.04 12.98 16.99
C VAL A 352 -18.96 13.19 18.19
N LEU A 353 -18.81 14.30 18.92
CA LEU A 353 -19.53 14.59 20.17
C LEU A 353 -21.06 14.42 20.09
N PRO A 354 -21.75 14.82 19.00
CA PRO A 354 -23.20 14.64 18.89
C PRO A 354 -23.67 13.19 18.93
N THR A 355 -22.80 12.22 18.64
CA THR A 355 -23.17 10.79 18.74
C THR A 355 -23.50 10.35 20.16
N PHE A 356 -23.02 11.07 21.17
CA PHE A 356 -23.23 10.76 22.58
C PHE A 356 -24.53 11.34 23.15
N TRP A 357 -25.28 12.16 22.39
CA TRP A 357 -26.54 12.75 22.88
C TRP A 357 -27.69 11.74 22.97
N ASN A 358 -27.59 10.63 22.25
CA ASN A 358 -28.59 9.56 22.21
C ASN A 358 -28.12 8.28 22.92
N TYR A 359 -27.17 8.39 23.87
CA TYR A 359 -26.71 7.24 24.65
C TYR A 359 -27.80 6.81 25.65
N SER A 360 -27.77 5.53 26.06
CA SER A 360 -28.72 5.03 27.07
C SER A 360 -28.42 5.54 28.48
N ASP A 361 -27.18 5.93 28.73
CA ASP A 361 -26.70 6.41 30.02
C ASP A 361 -26.80 7.93 30.11
N GLN A 362 -27.71 8.42 30.95
CA GLN A 362 -27.98 9.86 31.10
C GLN A 362 -26.75 10.64 31.58
N GLU A 363 -25.86 10.01 32.35
CA GLU A 363 -24.66 10.65 32.88
C GLU A 363 -23.68 11.01 31.76
N ILE A 364 -23.56 10.12 30.77
CA ILE A 364 -22.74 10.33 29.57
C ILE A 364 -23.34 11.44 28.70
N ILE A 365 -24.67 11.50 28.58
CA ILE A 365 -25.36 12.59 27.87
C ILE A 365 -25.04 13.94 28.52
N HIS A 366 -25.15 14.02 29.86
CA HIS A 366 -24.83 15.24 30.61
C HIS A 366 -23.38 15.68 30.40
N ALA A 367 -22.42 14.76 30.51
CA ALA A 367 -21.01 15.04 30.25
C ALA A 367 -20.76 15.53 28.81
N ALA A 368 -21.40 14.91 27.81
CA ALA A 368 -21.25 15.28 26.41
C ALA A 368 -21.82 16.68 26.11
N LEU A 369 -22.99 17.00 26.66
CA LEU A 369 -23.60 18.31 26.51
C LEU A 369 -22.82 19.40 27.28
N GLU A 370 -22.27 19.09 28.46
CA GLU A 370 -21.40 20.01 29.19
C GLU A 370 -20.12 20.33 28.39
N VAL A 371 -19.48 19.32 27.79
CA VAL A 371 -18.33 19.53 26.88
C VAL A 371 -18.72 20.46 25.73
N TYR A 372 -19.91 20.27 25.14
CA TYR A 372 -20.39 21.12 24.05
C TYR A 372 -20.52 22.58 24.49
N VAL A 373 -21.23 22.83 25.59
CA VAL A 373 -21.45 24.18 26.14
C VAL A 373 -20.13 24.85 26.49
N ARG A 374 -19.27 24.18 27.27
CA ARG A 374 -18.01 24.77 27.73
C ARG A 374 -17.03 25.03 26.60
N ARG A 375 -17.02 24.19 25.57
CA ARG A 375 -16.18 24.38 24.39
C ARG A 375 -16.72 25.48 23.47
N ALA A 376 -18.04 25.60 23.31
CA ALA A 376 -18.67 26.65 22.50
C ALA A 376 -18.53 28.02 23.15
N TYR A 377 -18.67 28.09 24.46
CA TYR A 377 -18.59 29.32 25.25
C TYR A 377 -17.18 29.56 25.83
N LYS A 378 -16.14 28.96 25.24
CA LYS A 378 -14.75 29.08 25.73
C LYS A 378 -14.23 30.53 25.81
N ALA A 379 -14.73 31.40 24.96
CA ALA A 379 -14.38 32.83 24.96
C ALA A 379 -15.12 33.64 26.04
N TYR A 380 -16.10 33.04 26.72
CA TYR A 380 -16.99 33.68 27.68
C TYR A 380 -16.70 33.18 29.10
N THR A 381 -17.05 33.99 30.11
CA THR A 381 -16.97 33.55 31.50
C THR A 381 -18.27 32.83 31.89
N LEU A 382 -18.22 31.50 32.00
CA LEU A 382 -19.33 30.69 32.48
C LEU A 382 -19.54 30.87 33.99
N LEU A 383 -20.77 31.18 34.40
CA LEU A 383 -21.18 31.45 35.78
C LEU A 383 -21.75 30.20 36.46
N SER A 384 -22.68 29.49 35.80
CA SER A 384 -23.26 28.24 36.26
C SER A 384 -23.61 27.34 35.08
N VAL A 385 -23.57 26.03 35.32
CA VAL A 385 -24.09 24.98 34.43
C VAL A 385 -24.95 24.10 35.32
N ASP A 386 -26.25 24.10 35.06
CA ASP A 386 -27.29 23.48 35.87
C ASP A 386 -27.98 22.38 35.03
N TYR A 387 -28.24 21.24 35.67
CA TYR A 387 -28.84 20.06 35.05
C TYR A 387 -30.27 19.90 35.57
N GLU A 388 -31.23 19.83 34.66
CA GLU A 388 -32.64 19.55 34.97
C GLU A 388 -32.99 18.18 34.38
N GLU A 389 -33.21 17.20 35.26
CA GLU A 389 -33.73 15.89 34.87
C GLU A 389 -35.21 16.02 34.51
N GLY A 390 -35.60 15.40 33.39
CA GLY A 390 -36.98 15.34 32.98
C GLY A 390 -37.82 14.58 34.01
N ASP A 391 -38.89 15.20 34.49
CA ASP A 391 -39.89 14.55 35.35
C ASP A 391 -40.54 13.41 34.56
N GLY A 392 -40.17 12.16 34.85
CA GLY A 392 -40.60 10.94 34.16
C GLY A 392 -42.09 10.59 34.27
N MET A 393 -42.95 11.57 34.52
CA MET A 393 -44.41 11.45 34.62
C MET A 393 -45.11 11.31 33.26
N ASP A 394 -44.41 11.47 32.14
CA ASP A 394 -44.96 11.34 30.77
C ASP A 394 -44.15 10.28 29.99
N ASP A 395 -44.60 9.02 30.03
CA ASP A 395 -44.16 7.86 29.22
C ASP A 395 -42.63 7.69 28.95
N GLY A 396 -41.77 8.21 29.82
CA GLY A 396 -40.31 8.09 29.70
C GLY A 396 -39.65 9.01 28.66
N ASP A 397 -40.35 10.03 28.18
CA ASP A 397 -39.95 10.87 27.03
C ASP A 397 -39.49 12.30 27.39
N ALA A 398 -39.29 12.61 28.68
CA ALA A 398 -38.86 13.94 29.11
C ALA A 398 -37.35 14.16 28.86
N PRO A 399 -36.95 15.12 28.00
CA PRO A 399 -35.54 15.33 27.65
C PRO A 399 -34.76 15.92 28.83
N THR A 400 -33.53 15.44 29.03
CA THR A 400 -32.57 16.07 29.95
C THR A 400 -32.24 17.49 29.47
N VAL A 401 -32.45 18.51 30.31
CA VAL A 401 -32.19 19.92 29.95
C VAL A 401 -30.93 20.41 30.66
N ILE A 402 -30.05 21.08 29.92
CA ILE A 402 -28.89 21.79 30.49
C ILE A 402 -29.11 23.29 30.33
N THR A 403 -29.07 24.01 31.44
CA THR A 403 -29.15 25.46 31.48
C THR A 403 -27.80 26.03 31.90
N TRP A 404 -27.30 27.07 31.22
CA TRP A 404 -26.06 27.72 31.61
C TRP A 404 -26.18 29.24 31.55
N ARG A 405 -25.39 29.90 32.41
CA ARG A 405 -25.27 31.37 32.46
C ARG A 405 -23.85 31.77 32.11
N PHE A 406 -23.68 32.81 31.30
CA PHE A 406 -22.36 33.29 30.88
C PHE A 406 -22.34 34.83 30.79
N ASN A 407 -21.15 35.38 30.95
CA ASN A 407 -20.84 36.79 30.69
C ASN A 407 -19.86 36.90 29.52
N LEU A 408 -19.97 38.02 28.79
CA LEU A 408 -19.05 38.43 27.71
C LEU A 408 -17.62 38.64 28.21
#